data_AF-A0A6A1WCG6-F1
#
_entry.id   AF-A0A6A1WCG6-F1
#
_cell.length_a   1.000
_cell.length_b   1.000
_cell.length_c   1.000
_cell.angle_alpha   90.00
_cell.angle_beta   90.00
_cell.angle_gamma   90.00
#
_symmetry.space_group_name_H-M   'P 1'
#
loop_
_entity.id
_entity.type
_entity.pdbx_description
1 polymer ?
#
loop_
_entity_poly.entity_id
_entity_poly.type
_entity_poly.pdbx_seq_one_letter_code
_entity_poly.pdbx_strand_id
1 'polypeptide(L)'
;MKMIASSSSICLSMLFALSVFLHSPCASSFQPTELVNKVCTQTSNYTFCVESLYSDPHTPQADRYELAYVAFRLASFNASSTKGHIAKLLKNATAGQSQRLRWCARDYDKAIWALNEAFGDLDSETFYMLVGLSKDAAHAVADCRATLKGSSVILTAMNKLRLKTKGRKETLPEFLGVVIENECTDYMIHFLTNAYWFANHFAGVSRGTVAFKRPQLSALGSCTRGFKFGHEWLHKGRPMLFRTLLCMNQRPKKDSTIRKQEACPQNVDLPPLLSKKKKKPYPIPLKKIKQAARDDKKLAKMNIEKPLEPPKNGLLVPDLIPVAYEVVDAWKVLIKGVAQLLQIIPVYACSECSEVHVAQSGHHIQDCLGTTSSSRRSFHSWVKGSINDVLVPIESYHLYDPFGRRIKHETRFEYDRIPAVVELCIQAGVDIPEYPSRRRTNPVRIIGKKVIDRGGFVAEPKPWRSTNSSSLLDLDTYGACGRFPPPPLSSVARIAQETMDAYEIVRLGVERLMKKYTVKACGYCSEVHVGPWGHNAKLCGEFKHQWRDGKHGWQDATVDEVLPPNYVWHIQDPKGPPLRRPLKRFYGKAPAVVEVCTQAGAQIPVKYKPMMRLDIVVPDSEEARLVA
;
A
#
# COMPACT_ATOMS: atom_id res chain seq x y z
N MET A 1 -46.28 76.10 23.09
CA MET A 1 -47.74 76.34 23.04
C MET A 1 -48.44 74.99 23.04
N LYS A 2 -49.38 74.74 23.97
CA LYS A 2 -50.22 73.52 24.17
C LYS A 2 -49.55 72.13 24.17
N MET A 3 -49.84 71.35 25.21
CA MET A 3 -49.57 69.90 25.25
C MET A 3 -50.60 69.14 24.40
N ILE A 4 -50.20 67.98 23.86
CA ILE A 4 -51.01 66.76 23.88
C ILE A 4 -50.05 65.60 24.19
N ALA A 5 -50.46 64.69 25.08
CA ALA A 5 -49.78 63.42 25.33
C ALA A 5 -50.77 62.26 25.10
N SER A 6 -50.27 61.07 24.72
CA SER A 6 -50.73 59.76 25.22
C SER A 6 -50.17 58.58 24.39
N SER A 7 -50.39 57.36 24.91
CA SER A 7 -50.67 56.14 24.10
C SER A 7 -49.58 55.56 23.19
N SER A 8 -48.47 55.10 23.78
CA SER A 8 -47.58 54.12 23.11
C SER A 8 -46.85 53.14 24.04
N SER A 9 -46.61 53.51 25.30
CA SER A 9 -45.71 52.79 26.23
C SER A 9 -46.20 51.44 26.80
N ILE A 10 -47.32 50.87 26.33
CA ILE A 10 -47.88 49.60 26.86
C ILE A 10 -47.92 48.47 25.79
N CYS A 11 -47.94 48.80 24.49
CA CYS A 11 -47.89 47.78 23.44
C CYS A 11 -46.49 47.16 23.27
N LEU A 12 -45.42 47.92 23.52
CA LEU A 12 -44.04 47.44 23.39
C LEU A 12 -43.65 46.39 24.45
N SER A 13 -44.19 46.48 25.67
CA SER A 13 -43.96 45.48 26.72
C SER A 13 -44.75 44.19 26.50
N MET A 14 -45.95 44.25 25.92
CA MET A 14 -46.72 43.06 25.51
C MET A 14 -46.04 42.29 24.38
N LEU A 15 -45.50 43.00 23.38
CA LEU A 15 -44.83 42.37 22.22
C LEU A 15 -43.50 41.69 22.60
N PHE A 16 -42.80 42.16 23.63
CA PHE A 16 -41.59 41.50 24.13
C PHE A 16 -41.89 40.27 25.03
N ALA A 17 -43.11 40.15 25.56
CA ALA A 17 -43.52 38.97 26.32
C ALA A 17 -43.96 37.81 25.40
N LEU A 18 -44.58 38.12 24.25
CA LEU A 18 -45.08 37.11 23.30
C LEU A 18 -44.00 36.53 22.36
N SER A 19 -42.89 37.24 22.12
CA SER A 19 -41.76 36.73 21.33
C SER A 19 -40.95 35.64 22.05
N VAL A 20 -41.00 35.62 23.40
CA VAL A 20 -40.28 34.68 24.26
C VAL A 20 -40.98 33.32 24.37
N PHE A 21 -42.29 33.24 24.12
CA PHE A 21 -43.06 31.98 24.20
C PHE A 21 -43.41 31.35 22.84
N LEU A 22 -43.01 31.96 21.71
CA LEU A 22 -43.07 31.34 20.38
C LEU A 22 -41.73 30.80 19.88
N HIS A 23 -40.63 31.08 20.59
CA HIS A 23 -39.49 30.17 20.61
C HIS A 23 -39.79 29.00 21.54
N SER A 24 -40.73 28.15 21.10
CA SER A 24 -40.61 26.72 21.39
C SER A 24 -39.18 26.31 21.04
N PRO A 25 -38.50 25.46 21.84
CA PRO A 25 -37.30 24.78 21.39
C PRO A 25 -37.72 23.83 20.27
N CYS A 26 -37.84 24.38 19.06
CA CYS A 26 -37.87 23.62 17.84
C CYS A 26 -36.63 22.75 17.90
N ALA A 27 -36.84 21.44 18.08
CA ALA A 27 -35.77 20.47 18.11
C ALA A 27 -35.16 20.46 16.71
N SER A 28 -34.20 21.35 16.49
CA SER A 28 -33.46 21.54 15.25
C SER A 28 -32.80 20.21 14.96
N SER A 29 -33.48 19.39 14.16
CA SER A 29 -33.25 17.95 14.12
C SER A 29 -31.79 17.74 13.77
N PHE A 30 -31.01 17.28 14.75
CA PHE A 30 -29.57 17.42 14.69
C PHE A 30 -29.04 16.44 13.65
N GLN A 31 -28.78 16.95 12.44
CA GLN A 31 -28.27 16.16 11.32
C GLN A 31 -26.75 16.12 11.42
N PRO A 32 -26.14 14.94 11.65
CA PRO A 32 -24.69 14.80 11.55
C PRO A 32 -24.22 15.16 10.15
N THR A 33 -22.98 15.64 10.03
CA THR A 33 -22.33 15.82 8.73
C THR A 33 -22.31 14.50 7.96
N GLU A 34 -22.30 14.54 6.62
CA GLU A 34 -22.25 13.32 5.79
C GLU A 34 -21.13 12.37 6.24
N LEU A 35 -19.99 12.93 6.66
CA LEU A 35 -18.86 12.16 7.16
C LEU A 35 -19.18 11.46 8.50
N VAL A 36 -19.72 12.17 9.50
CA VAL A 36 -20.09 11.57 10.79
C VAL A 36 -21.25 10.57 10.63
N ASN A 37 -22.23 10.84 9.76
CA ASN A 37 -23.31 9.91 9.44
C ASN A 37 -22.76 8.60 8.83
N LYS A 38 -21.90 8.71 7.80
CA LYS A 38 -21.26 7.57 7.13
C LYS A 38 -20.34 6.75 8.04
N VAL A 39 -19.81 7.38 9.08
CA VAL A 39 -19.01 6.77 10.14
C VAL A 39 -19.90 6.06 11.16
N CYS A 40 -20.89 6.74 11.71
CA CYS A 40 -21.71 6.22 12.80
C CYS A 40 -22.68 5.14 12.34
N THR A 41 -23.07 5.11 11.06
CA THR A 41 -23.81 3.98 10.45
C THR A 41 -22.98 2.69 10.33
N GLN A 42 -21.66 2.74 10.60
CA GLN A 42 -20.80 1.56 10.69
C GLN A 42 -20.47 1.14 12.14
N THR A 43 -20.92 1.91 13.14
CA THR A 43 -21.06 1.43 14.53
C THR A 43 -22.36 0.64 14.68
N SER A 44 -22.48 -0.22 15.70
CA SER A 44 -23.79 -0.82 16.07
C SER A 44 -24.71 0.11 16.88
N ASN A 45 -24.29 1.34 17.22
CA ASN A 45 -25.11 2.35 17.89
C ASN A 45 -24.77 3.75 17.39
N TYR A 46 -25.45 4.10 16.29
CA TYR A 46 -25.41 5.40 15.65
C TYR A 46 -25.53 6.58 16.63
N THR A 47 -26.48 6.51 17.56
CA THR A 47 -26.78 7.60 18.51
C THR A 47 -25.61 7.90 19.43
N PHE A 48 -25.07 6.87 20.10
CA PHE A 48 -23.92 7.04 20.99
C PHE A 48 -22.66 7.49 20.23
N CYS A 49 -22.51 7.10 18.97
CA CYS A 49 -21.44 7.57 18.10
C CYS A 49 -21.56 9.07 17.77
N VAL A 50 -22.74 9.51 17.36
CA VAL A 50 -23.02 10.93 17.08
C VAL A 50 -22.82 11.76 18.35
N GLU A 51 -23.45 11.39 19.47
CA GLU A 51 -23.33 12.09 20.76
C GLU A 51 -21.88 12.18 21.24
N SER A 52 -21.09 11.10 21.11
CA SER A 52 -19.69 11.10 21.51
C SER A 52 -18.84 12.03 20.64
N LEU A 53 -18.95 11.95 19.32
CA LEU A 53 -18.13 12.78 18.42
C LEU A 53 -18.47 14.27 18.57
N TYR A 54 -19.76 14.63 18.67
CA TYR A 54 -20.17 16.02 18.89
C TYR A 54 -20.02 16.52 20.32
N SER A 55 -19.40 15.75 21.22
CA SER A 55 -18.88 16.28 22.49
C SER A 55 -17.62 17.14 22.30
N ASP A 56 -16.93 17.04 21.15
CA ASP A 56 -15.92 18.01 20.74
C ASP A 56 -16.55 19.05 19.77
N PRO A 57 -16.46 20.37 20.07
CA PRO A 57 -17.12 21.41 19.29
C PRO A 57 -16.57 21.60 17.87
N HIS A 58 -15.42 21.00 17.52
CA HIS A 58 -14.84 21.11 16.17
C HIS A 58 -15.35 20.03 15.20
N THR A 59 -16.03 18.99 15.70
CA THR A 59 -16.62 17.89 14.92
C THR A 59 -17.53 18.31 13.74
N PRO A 60 -18.25 19.46 13.76
CA PRO A 60 -18.99 19.93 12.58
C PRO A 60 -18.12 20.35 11.39
N GLN A 61 -16.86 20.75 11.62
CA GLN A 61 -15.89 21.14 10.59
C GLN A 61 -14.82 20.07 10.34
N ALA A 62 -14.63 19.16 11.30
CA ALA A 62 -13.55 18.19 11.33
C ALA A 62 -13.48 17.28 10.10
N ASP A 63 -12.27 17.10 9.57
CA ASP A 63 -12.00 16.09 8.55
C ASP A 63 -11.81 14.68 9.14
N ARG A 64 -11.41 13.70 8.32
CA ARG A 64 -11.22 12.30 8.78
C ARG A 64 -10.11 12.13 9.81
N TYR A 65 -9.07 12.95 9.74
CA TYR A 65 -7.93 12.93 10.65
C TYR A 65 -8.32 13.62 11.96
N GLU A 66 -8.94 14.80 11.90
CA GLU A 66 -9.42 15.52 13.08
C GLU A 66 -10.49 14.73 13.86
N LEU A 67 -11.45 14.11 13.16
CA LEU A 67 -12.42 13.19 13.79
C LEU A 67 -11.72 12.01 14.47
N ALA A 68 -10.67 11.43 13.86
CA ALA A 68 -9.91 10.36 14.49
C ALA A 68 -9.26 10.84 15.80
N TYR A 69 -8.63 12.02 15.82
CA TYR A 69 -8.11 12.59 17.07
C TYR A 69 -9.19 12.78 18.13
N VAL A 70 -10.39 13.26 17.77
CA VAL A 70 -11.52 13.37 18.71
C VAL A 70 -11.86 11.99 19.30
N ALA A 71 -11.99 10.97 18.44
CA ALA A 71 -12.35 9.62 18.86
C ALA A 71 -11.29 8.97 19.77
N PHE A 72 -10.01 9.00 19.40
CA PHE A 72 -8.91 8.48 20.23
C PHE A 72 -8.74 9.27 21.54
N ARG A 73 -9.03 10.59 21.55
CA ARG A 73 -9.00 11.44 22.75
C ARG A 73 -10.08 11.05 23.74
N LEU A 74 -11.31 10.84 23.27
CA LEU A 74 -12.41 10.37 24.09
C LEU A 74 -12.14 8.95 24.62
N ALA A 75 -11.60 8.05 23.80
CA ALA A 75 -11.20 6.71 24.24
C ALA A 75 -10.11 6.75 25.33
N SER A 76 -9.04 7.52 25.13
CA SER A 76 -7.92 7.61 26.09
C SER A 76 -8.32 8.29 27.40
N PHE A 77 -9.17 9.33 27.34
CA PHE A 77 -9.76 9.97 28.52
C PHE A 77 -10.63 8.98 29.32
N ASN A 78 -11.54 8.26 28.65
CA ASN A 78 -12.40 7.27 29.30
C ASN A 78 -11.61 6.10 29.90
N ALA A 79 -10.58 5.61 29.20
CA ALA A 79 -9.69 4.56 29.71
C ALA A 79 -8.91 5.03 30.95
N SER A 80 -8.36 6.25 30.91
CA SER A 80 -7.64 6.87 32.03
C SER A 80 -8.54 7.10 33.25
N SER A 81 -9.76 7.61 33.03
CA SER A 81 -10.76 7.82 34.10
C SER A 81 -11.18 6.49 34.74
N THR A 82 -11.44 5.46 33.93
CA THR A 82 -11.82 4.12 34.42
C THR A 82 -10.69 3.47 35.21
N LYS A 83 -9.43 3.58 34.75
CA LYS A 83 -8.26 3.16 35.54
C LYS A 83 -8.17 3.88 36.88
N GLY A 84 -8.42 5.20 36.89
CA GLY A 84 -8.50 6.00 38.11
C GLY A 84 -9.61 5.56 39.06
N HIS A 85 -10.76 5.11 38.54
CA HIS A 85 -11.84 4.53 39.33
C HIS A 85 -11.48 3.14 39.89
N ILE A 86 -10.88 2.26 39.09
CA ILE A 86 -10.35 0.96 39.54
C ILE A 86 -9.32 1.15 40.68
N ALA A 87 -8.45 2.15 40.59
CA ALA A 87 -7.48 2.50 41.63
C ALA A 87 -8.14 3.02 42.93
N LYS A 88 -9.35 3.59 42.87
CA LYS A 88 -10.16 3.92 44.07
C LYS A 88 -10.78 2.67 44.67
N LEU A 89 -11.41 1.82 43.85
CA LEU A 89 -12.01 0.56 44.30
C LEU A 89 -11.00 -0.38 44.98
N LEU A 90 -9.76 -0.44 44.46
CA LEU A 90 -8.66 -1.24 45.02
C LEU A 90 -8.31 -0.91 46.47
N LYS A 91 -8.63 0.30 46.97
CA LYS A 91 -8.37 0.69 48.37
C LYS A 91 -9.33 0.03 49.37
N ASN A 92 -10.53 -0.34 48.91
CA ASN A 92 -11.62 -0.83 49.75
C ASN A 92 -12.02 -2.28 49.40
N ALA A 93 -11.23 -2.98 48.57
CA ALA A 93 -11.58 -4.28 48.01
C ALA A 93 -11.15 -5.45 48.90
N THR A 94 -12.03 -6.42 49.12
CA THR A 94 -11.68 -7.70 49.78
C THR A 94 -10.59 -8.45 49.00
N ALA A 95 -9.91 -9.42 49.63
CA ALA A 95 -8.78 -10.13 49.02
C ALA A 95 -9.08 -10.73 47.63
N GLY A 96 -10.26 -11.33 47.45
CA GLY A 96 -10.70 -11.90 46.16
C GLY A 96 -11.06 -10.85 45.09
N GLN A 97 -11.66 -9.73 45.49
CA GLN A 97 -11.96 -8.60 44.59
C GLN A 97 -10.68 -7.87 44.17
N SER A 98 -9.76 -7.67 45.13
CA SER A 98 -8.47 -7.02 44.95
C SER A 98 -7.66 -7.63 43.80
N GLN A 99 -7.66 -8.96 43.66
CA GLN A 99 -6.90 -9.61 42.59
C GLN A 99 -7.50 -9.37 41.19
N ARG A 100 -8.84 -9.44 41.06
CA ARG A 100 -9.55 -9.16 39.80
C ARG A 100 -9.38 -7.70 39.37
N LEU A 101 -9.51 -6.78 40.32
CA LEU A 101 -9.28 -5.35 40.09
C LEU A 101 -7.82 -5.04 39.72
N ARG A 102 -6.83 -5.76 40.28
CA ARG A 102 -5.41 -5.63 39.87
C ARG A 102 -5.14 -6.12 38.44
N TRP A 103 -5.87 -7.13 37.96
CA TRP A 103 -5.80 -7.53 36.55
C TRP A 103 -6.44 -6.45 35.66
N CYS A 104 -7.67 -6.02 35.95
CA CYS A 104 -8.33 -4.91 35.27
C CYS A 104 -7.46 -3.64 35.17
N ALA A 105 -6.75 -3.26 36.25
CA ALA A 105 -5.85 -2.12 36.23
C ALA A 105 -4.72 -2.27 35.18
N ARG A 106 -4.14 -3.48 35.08
CA ARG A 106 -3.09 -3.81 34.08
C ARG A 106 -3.64 -3.84 32.66
N ASP A 107 -4.89 -4.27 32.48
CA ASP A 107 -5.52 -4.28 31.17
C ASP A 107 -5.86 -2.87 30.70
N TYR A 108 -6.32 -2.00 31.61
CA TYR A 108 -6.43 -0.56 31.32
C TYR A 108 -5.08 0.12 31.08
N ASP A 109 -3.97 -0.35 31.69
CA ASP A 109 -2.62 0.07 31.32
C ASP A 109 -2.27 -0.29 29.87
N LYS A 110 -2.55 -1.52 29.41
CA LYS A 110 -2.38 -1.91 28.00
C LYS A 110 -3.22 -1.03 27.07
N ALA A 111 -4.48 -0.76 27.44
CA ALA A 111 -5.39 0.03 26.63
C ALA A 111 -4.92 1.49 26.49
N ILE A 112 -4.51 2.13 27.59
CA ILE A 112 -3.95 3.49 27.56
C ILE A 112 -2.64 3.53 26.76
N TRP A 113 -1.77 2.52 26.90
CA TRP A 113 -0.56 2.41 26.08
C TRP A 113 -0.90 2.33 24.59
N ALA A 114 -1.76 1.39 24.18
CA ALA A 114 -2.13 1.22 22.77
C ALA A 114 -2.82 2.48 22.18
N LEU A 115 -3.63 3.19 22.97
CA LEU A 115 -4.24 4.46 22.56
C LEU A 115 -3.20 5.60 22.43
N ASN A 116 -2.12 5.58 23.23
CA ASN A 116 -1.03 6.54 23.11
C ASN A 116 -0.10 6.24 21.92
N GLU A 117 0.18 4.97 21.63
CA GLU A 117 0.87 4.58 20.39
C GLU A 117 0.00 4.91 19.16
N ALA A 118 -1.34 4.85 19.29
CA ALA A 118 -2.25 5.23 18.21
C ALA A 118 -2.22 6.75 17.94
N PHE A 119 -2.04 7.58 18.98
CA PHE A 119 -1.67 8.98 18.79
C PHE A 119 -0.31 9.14 18.11
N GLY A 120 0.69 8.32 18.44
CA GLY A 120 1.97 8.32 17.73
C GLY A 120 1.85 7.99 16.23
N ASP A 121 1.01 7.02 15.87
CA ASP A 121 0.75 6.59 14.48
C ASP A 121 -0.13 7.59 13.70
N LEU A 122 -0.89 8.44 14.41
CA LEU A 122 -1.54 9.64 13.87
C LEU A 122 -0.53 10.79 13.66
N ASP A 123 0.21 11.17 14.72
CA ASP A 123 1.18 12.29 14.73
C ASP A 123 2.32 12.09 13.72
N SER A 124 2.60 10.84 13.33
CA SER A 124 3.60 10.47 12.32
C SER A 124 3.02 10.11 10.95
N GLU A 125 1.68 10.17 10.79
CA GLU A 125 0.94 9.91 9.55
C GLU A 125 1.18 8.52 8.94
N THR A 126 1.69 7.56 9.71
CA THR A 126 1.96 6.21 9.19
C THR A 126 0.71 5.35 9.12
N PHE A 127 -0.29 5.59 9.98
CA PHE A 127 -1.63 4.97 10.04
C PHE A 127 -1.72 3.42 10.00
N TYR A 128 -0.58 2.74 9.95
CA TYR A 128 -0.43 1.30 9.73
C TYR A 128 -0.75 0.49 10.99
N MET A 129 -0.44 1.07 12.16
CA MET A 129 -0.65 0.43 13.45
C MET A 129 -2.04 0.72 14.03
N LEU A 130 -2.70 1.83 13.65
CA LEU A 130 -3.99 2.29 14.17
C LEU A 130 -5.03 1.18 14.34
N VAL A 131 -5.23 0.36 13.31
CA VAL A 131 -6.25 -0.71 13.32
C VAL A 131 -5.85 -1.86 14.26
N GLY A 132 -4.56 -2.11 14.44
CA GLY A 132 -4.04 -3.07 15.42
C GLY A 132 -4.17 -2.54 16.85
N LEU A 133 -3.66 -1.34 17.09
CA LEU A 133 -3.68 -0.67 18.39
C LEU A 133 -5.10 -0.43 18.92
N SER A 134 -6.05 -0.10 18.02
CA SER A 134 -7.48 -0.04 18.35
C SER A 134 -8.04 -1.39 18.79
N LYS A 135 -7.60 -2.49 18.16
CA LYS A 135 -7.98 -3.86 18.55
C LYS A 135 -7.30 -4.29 19.86
N ASP A 136 -6.10 -3.83 20.14
CA ASP A 136 -5.40 -4.17 21.39
C ASP A 136 -6.01 -3.43 22.58
N ALA A 137 -6.38 -2.14 22.41
CA ALA A 137 -7.17 -1.40 23.38
C ALA A 137 -8.57 -2.02 23.58
N ALA A 138 -9.23 -2.41 22.49
CA ALA A 138 -10.51 -3.13 22.50
C ALA A 138 -10.46 -4.43 23.32
N HIS A 139 -9.49 -5.30 23.02
CA HIS A 139 -9.35 -6.60 23.69
C HIS A 139 -9.01 -6.43 25.16
N ALA A 140 -8.11 -5.51 25.53
CA ALA A 140 -7.75 -5.30 26.93
C ALA A 140 -8.95 -4.82 27.78
N VAL A 141 -9.78 -3.91 27.27
CA VAL A 141 -11.03 -3.51 27.97
C VAL A 141 -12.01 -4.69 28.07
N ALA A 142 -12.10 -5.53 27.02
CA ALA A 142 -12.92 -6.73 27.04
C ALA A 142 -12.44 -7.78 28.06
N ASP A 143 -11.13 -7.98 28.21
CA ASP A 143 -10.48 -8.91 29.15
C ASP A 143 -10.74 -8.50 30.62
N CYS A 144 -10.61 -7.21 30.94
CA CYS A 144 -11.00 -6.70 32.26
C CYS A 144 -12.47 -6.99 32.57
N ARG A 145 -13.37 -6.73 31.62
CA ARG A 145 -14.81 -6.98 31.81
C ARG A 145 -15.14 -8.47 31.90
N ALA A 146 -14.43 -9.33 31.17
CA ALA A 146 -14.53 -10.79 31.31
C ALA A 146 -14.06 -11.24 32.71
N THR A 147 -12.95 -10.70 33.19
CA THR A 147 -12.40 -10.91 34.56
C THR A 147 -13.39 -10.54 35.68
N LEU A 148 -14.21 -9.50 35.46
CA LEU A 148 -15.24 -9.06 36.42
C LEU A 148 -16.59 -9.75 36.27
N LYS A 149 -16.82 -10.54 35.21
CA LYS A 149 -18.08 -11.24 34.98
C LYS A 149 -18.39 -12.21 36.14
N GLY A 150 -19.61 -12.15 36.67
CA GLY A 150 -20.00 -12.93 37.85
C GLY A 150 -19.35 -12.48 39.16
N SER A 151 -18.91 -11.22 39.27
CA SER A 151 -18.53 -10.60 40.54
C SER A 151 -19.54 -9.53 40.97
N SER A 152 -19.62 -9.24 42.27
CA SER A 152 -20.41 -8.12 42.82
C SER A 152 -19.81 -6.73 42.54
N VAL A 153 -18.68 -6.66 41.83
CA VAL A 153 -17.97 -5.40 41.53
C VAL A 153 -18.55 -4.76 40.28
N ILE A 154 -19.62 -4.00 40.47
CA ILE A 154 -20.22 -3.17 39.41
C ILE A 154 -19.29 -1.96 39.19
N LEU A 155 -18.59 -1.93 38.05
CA LEU A 155 -17.93 -0.71 37.56
C LEU A 155 -18.99 0.25 37.02
N THR A 156 -19.52 1.09 37.91
CA THR A 156 -20.65 1.98 37.61
C THR A 156 -20.34 2.92 36.44
N ALA A 157 -21.18 2.85 35.41
CA ALA A 157 -21.26 3.73 34.24
C ALA A 157 -20.04 3.85 33.30
N MET A 158 -18.81 3.48 33.67
CA MET A 158 -17.62 3.71 32.80
C MET A 158 -17.13 2.49 31.99
N ASN A 159 -17.64 1.28 32.26
CA ASN A 159 -17.34 0.08 31.47
C ASN A 159 -18.27 -0.10 30.24
N LYS A 160 -18.50 0.97 29.47
CA LYS A 160 -19.35 0.94 28.26
C LYS A 160 -18.60 0.80 26.91
N LEU A 161 -17.29 0.55 26.94
CA LEU A 161 -16.51 0.19 25.75
C LEU A 161 -16.52 -1.33 25.52
N ARG A 162 -17.20 -1.79 24.47
CA ARG A 162 -17.05 -3.14 23.91
C ARG A 162 -16.86 -3.04 22.41
N LEU A 163 -15.64 -3.29 22.00
CA LEU A 163 -15.26 -3.30 20.61
C LEU A 163 -15.15 -4.77 20.18
N LYS A 164 -16.05 -5.23 19.31
CA LYS A 164 -16.15 -6.63 18.86
C LYS A 164 -15.92 -6.72 17.35
N THR A 165 -14.67 -6.70 16.92
CA THR A 165 -14.34 -6.76 15.48
C THR A 165 -14.64 -8.14 14.90
N LYS A 166 -15.78 -8.27 14.23
CA LYS A 166 -16.14 -9.45 13.43
C LYS A 166 -15.40 -9.36 12.09
N GLY A 167 -14.26 -10.04 11.99
CA GLY A 167 -13.25 -9.72 10.97
C GLY A 167 -13.67 -9.94 9.52
N ARG A 168 -13.80 -8.86 8.74
CA ARG A 168 -13.54 -8.82 7.28
C ARG A 168 -13.42 -7.39 6.72
N LYS A 169 -12.25 -7.11 6.10
CA LYS A 169 -12.01 -6.11 5.03
C LYS A 169 -12.19 -4.60 5.32
N GLU A 170 -11.19 -4.06 6.00
CA GLU A 170 -10.40 -2.89 5.56
C GLU A 170 -11.10 -1.88 4.62
N THR A 171 -11.79 -0.88 5.17
CA THR A 171 -12.00 0.42 4.49
C THR A 171 -11.91 1.61 5.45
N LEU A 172 -11.40 2.75 4.98
CA LEU A 172 -11.21 3.95 5.81
C LEU A 172 -12.46 4.48 6.57
N PRO A 173 -13.71 4.32 6.08
CA PRO A 173 -14.91 4.66 6.87
C PRO A 173 -15.08 3.85 8.17
N GLU A 174 -14.55 2.63 8.26
CA GLU A 174 -14.69 1.77 9.45
C GLU A 174 -13.90 2.29 10.65
N PHE A 175 -12.89 3.14 10.44
CA PHE A 175 -11.87 3.47 11.45
C PHE A 175 -12.47 4.19 12.66
N LEU A 176 -13.39 5.12 12.43
CA LEU A 176 -14.16 5.77 13.50
C LEU A 176 -15.28 4.86 14.05
N GLY A 177 -15.79 3.94 13.22
CA GLY A 177 -16.74 2.92 13.64
C GLY A 177 -16.19 1.95 14.71
N VAL A 178 -14.86 1.80 14.77
CA VAL A 178 -14.17 0.92 15.74
C VAL A 178 -14.08 1.51 17.16
N VAL A 179 -14.35 2.80 17.39
CA VAL A 179 -14.12 3.42 18.72
C VAL A 179 -15.31 3.27 19.69
N ILE A 180 -16.52 2.94 19.20
CA ILE A 180 -17.77 3.20 19.94
C ILE A 180 -18.77 2.03 19.76
N GLU A 181 -18.94 1.12 20.76
CA GLU A 181 -20.20 0.34 20.99
C GLU A 181 -20.29 -0.68 22.17
N ASN A 182 -21.42 -1.43 22.27
CA ASN A 182 -21.79 -2.43 23.28
C ASN A 182 -22.40 -3.80 22.74
N GLU A 183 -23.18 -4.54 23.54
CA GLU A 183 -23.77 -5.88 23.24
C GLU A 183 -24.99 -5.80 22.28
N CYS A 184 -25.46 -6.76 21.43
CA CYS A 184 -25.17 -8.16 20.96
C CYS A 184 -26.23 -8.49 19.82
N THR A 185 -26.34 -9.57 19.02
CA THR A 185 -25.66 -10.85 18.62
C THR A 185 -26.50 -11.49 17.46
N ASP A 186 -26.03 -12.31 16.49
CA ASP A 186 -24.67 -12.52 15.94
C ASP A 186 -24.66 -13.09 14.48
N TYR A 187 -24.65 -14.43 14.26
CA TYR A 187 -24.67 -15.26 13.00
C TYR A 187 -23.96 -14.78 11.70
N MET A 188 -23.85 -15.62 10.66
CA MET A 188 -23.04 -15.33 9.46
C MET A 188 -23.54 -16.01 8.17
N ILE A 189 -23.02 -15.52 7.03
CA ILE A 189 -22.80 -16.17 5.71
C ILE A 189 -23.70 -15.72 4.51
N HIS A 190 -23.00 -15.51 3.38
CA HIS A 190 -23.39 -15.37 1.95
C HIS A 190 -24.17 -14.14 1.38
N PHE A 191 -23.38 -13.19 0.86
CA PHE A 191 -23.28 -12.79 -0.58
C PHE A 191 -24.43 -12.07 -1.32
N LEU A 192 -24.14 -10.79 -1.63
CA LEU A 192 -24.38 -10.03 -2.88
C LEU A 192 -25.78 -10.03 -3.55
N THR A 193 -26.45 -8.87 -3.57
CA THR A 193 -26.58 -8.04 -4.81
C THR A 193 -27.21 -6.65 -4.58
N ASN A 194 -27.03 -5.78 -5.58
CA ASN A 194 -27.74 -4.55 -5.95
C ASN A 194 -29.21 -4.37 -5.43
N ALA A 195 -29.73 -3.16 -5.21
CA ALA A 195 -29.18 -1.78 -5.32
C ALA A 195 -30.12 -0.72 -4.68
N TYR A 196 -29.69 0.55 -4.72
CA TYR A 196 -30.44 1.82 -4.67
C TYR A 196 -31.99 1.77 -4.56
N TRP A 197 -32.53 2.35 -3.47
CA TRP A 197 -33.70 3.25 -3.35
C TRP A 197 -33.69 3.73 -1.86
N PHE A 198 -34.16 4.90 -1.42
CA PHE A 198 -35.04 5.90 -2.03
C PHE A 198 -34.37 7.29 -2.16
N ALA A 199 -34.27 7.79 -3.40
CA ALA A 199 -34.14 9.22 -3.71
C ALA A 199 -34.54 9.52 -5.17
N ASN A 200 -35.73 9.08 -5.60
CA ASN A 200 -36.34 9.58 -6.85
C ASN A 200 -37.86 9.42 -6.84
N HIS A 201 -38.55 10.39 -6.23
CA HIS A 201 -40.00 10.39 -6.11
C HIS A 201 -40.67 11.22 -7.22
N PHE A 202 -40.67 10.72 -8.46
CA PHE A 202 -41.57 11.17 -9.52
C PHE A 202 -42.04 9.98 -10.37
N ALA A 203 -43.33 9.97 -10.73
CA ALA A 203 -44.02 8.79 -11.26
C ALA A 203 -44.74 9.06 -12.60
N GLY A 204 -44.84 8.00 -13.41
CA GLY A 204 -45.45 7.96 -14.75
C GLY A 204 -44.75 6.87 -15.58
N VAL A 205 -45.29 5.65 -15.76
CA VAL A 205 -46.43 5.26 -16.62
C VAL A 205 -46.10 5.56 -18.11
N SER A 206 -46.11 4.61 -19.04
CA SER A 206 -47.02 3.45 -19.22
C SER A 206 -46.34 2.13 -19.70
N ARG A 207 -47.15 1.08 -19.97
CA ARG A 207 -46.75 -0.31 -20.31
C ARG A 207 -46.66 -0.58 -21.82
N GLY A 208 -45.92 -1.64 -22.20
CA GLY A 208 -46.05 -2.35 -23.48
C GLY A 208 -45.50 -3.79 -23.37
N THR A 209 -46.15 -4.77 -24.01
CA THR A 209 -45.87 -6.23 -23.86
C THR A 209 -45.93 -6.93 -25.22
N VAL A 210 -45.17 -8.03 -25.43
CA VAL A 210 -45.51 -9.25 -26.22
C VAL A 210 -44.34 -10.27 -26.13
N ALA A 211 -44.53 -11.53 -26.53
CA ALA A 211 -43.73 -12.68 -26.07
C ALA A 211 -43.13 -13.61 -27.16
N PHE A 212 -42.06 -14.32 -26.75
CA PHE A 212 -41.59 -15.66 -27.16
C PHE A 212 -41.95 -16.26 -28.54
N LYS A 213 -40.91 -16.74 -29.26
CA LYS A 213 -40.73 -18.19 -29.57
C LYS A 213 -39.31 -18.54 -30.07
N ARG A 214 -39.00 -19.84 -30.07
CA ARG A 214 -37.78 -20.51 -30.57
C ARG A 214 -38.17 -21.44 -31.74
N PRO A 215 -37.23 -21.85 -32.61
CA PRO A 215 -36.86 -23.27 -32.63
C PRO A 215 -35.37 -23.55 -32.96
N GLN A 216 -34.99 -24.83 -33.07
CA GLN A 216 -33.75 -25.35 -33.65
C GLN A 216 -34.08 -26.27 -34.84
N LEU A 217 -33.14 -26.46 -35.79
CA LEU A 217 -32.54 -27.77 -36.13
C LEU A 217 -31.46 -27.64 -37.24
N SER A 218 -30.91 -28.76 -37.71
CA SER A 218 -29.62 -28.84 -38.41
C SER A 218 -29.56 -29.96 -39.47
N ALA A 219 -28.67 -29.86 -40.47
CA ALA A 219 -27.68 -30.89 -40.89
C ALA A 219 -27.36 -30.94 -42.43
N LEU A 220 -26.30 -31.70 -42.76
CA LEU A 220 -25.70 -32.00 -44.09
C LEU A 220 -25.03 -30.81 -44.84
N GLY A 221 -23.96 -31.01 -45.63
CA GLY A 221 -23.24 -32.25 -46.01
C GLY A 221 -21.77 -31.98 -46.41
N SER A 222 -21.02 -33.03 -46.76
CA SER A 222 -19.54 -33.01 -46.87
C SER A 222 -18.99 -33.44 -48.25
N CYS A 223 -17.72 -33.12 -48.54
CA CYS A 223 -16.81 -34.09 -49.19
C CYS A 223 -15.31 -33.74 -49.03
N THR A 224 -14.42 -34.64 -49.48
CA THR A 224 -12.94 -34.60 -49.37
C THR A 224 -12.30 -35.11 -50.70
N ARG A 225 -11.00 -35.39 -50.93
CA ARG A 225 -9.82 -35.71 -50.09
C ARG A 225 -8.53 -35.69 -50.96
N GLY A 226 -7.32 -35.52 -50.40
CA GLY A 226 -6.10 -36.06 -51.04
C GLY A 226 -4.75 -35.34 -50.79
N PHE A 227 -3.64 -36.10 -50.84
CA PHE A 227 -2.23 -35.66 -50.79
C PHE A 227 -1.39 -36.51 -51.77
N LYS A 228 -0.33 -35.92 -52.37
CA LYS A 228 1.10 -36.37 -52.36
C LYS A 228 1.91 -36.10 -53.67
N PHE A 229 3.15 -35.63 -53.47
CA PHE A 229 4.44 -35.88 -54.18
C PHE A 229 4.53 -36.21 -55.69
N GLY A 230 5.52 -35.58 -56.37
CA GLY A 230 6.14 -36.08 -57.61
C GLY A 230 7.17 -35.11 -58.25
N HIS A 231 8.33 -35.63 -58.67
CA HIS A 231 9.23 -35.04 -59.71
C HIS A 231 8.65 -35.43 -61.12
N GLU A 232 9.11 -35.00 -62.33
CA GLU A 232 10.44 -34.59 -62.78
C GLU A 232 10.45 -33.83 -64.15
N TRP A 233 11.33 -32.83 -64.29
CA TRP A 233 12.19 -32.44 -65.45
C TRP A 233 11.70 -32.13 -66.91
N LEU A 234 11.95 -30.87 -67.30
CA LEU A 234 12.80 -30.38 -68.43
C LEU A 234 12.29 -30.07 -69.88
N HIS A 235 13.08 -29.15 -70.49
CA HIS A 235 13.30 -28.83 -71.92
C HIS A 235 12.30 -27.86 -72.61
N LYS A 236 12.73 -26.93 -73.51
CA LYS A 236 14.09 -26.43 -73.87
C LYS A 236 13.97 -25.05 -74.57
N GLY A 237 14.91 -24.13 -74.33
CA GLY A 237 15.09 -22.85 -75.04
C GLY A 237 16.52 -22.34 -74.85
N ARG A 238 17.12 -21.66 -75.85
CA ARG A 238 18.58 -21.41 -75.94
C ARG A 238 18.94 -19.89 -76.06
N PRO A 239 20.22 -19.44 -76.12
CA PRO A 239 20.69 -18.47 -75.14
C PRO A 239 21.37 -17.21 -75.75
N MET A 240 21.94 -16.36 -74.90
CA MET A 240 23.09 -15.52 -75.26
C MET A 240 24.26 -15.72 -74.27
N LEU A 241 25.47 -15.36 -74.70
CA LEU A 241 26.73 -15.88 -74.12
C LEU A 241 27.39 -14.98 -73.08
N PHE A 242 28.25 -15.61 -72.26
CA PHE A 242 29.03 -15.02 -71.18
C PHE A 242 30.07 -13.99 -71.65
N ARG A 243 30.45 -13.09 -70.73
CA ARG A 243 31.87 -12.80 -70.51
C ARG A 243 32.17 -12.74 -69.01
N THR A 244 33.03 -13.66 -68.54
CA THR A 244 33.42 -13.78 -67.13
C THR A 244 34.63 -12.92 -66.82
N LEU A 245 34.67 -12.35 -65.61
CA LEU A 245 35.89 -11.85 -64.97
C LEU A 245 35.89 -12.33 -63.51
N LEU A 246 36.97 -12.98 -63.07
CA LEU A 246 37.09 -13.50 -61.71
C LEU A 246 37.55 -12.41 -60.75
N CYS A 247 37.02 -12.44 -59.52
CA CYS A 247 37.76 -12.03 -58.32
C CYS A 247 37.37 -12.90 -57.12
N MET A 248 38.23 -12.95 -56.12
CA MET A 248 38.26 -14.06 -55.15
C MET A 248 37.25 -13.93 -54.01
N ASN A 249 36.67 -15.07 -53.61
CA ASN A 249 35.94 -15.21 -52.35
C ASN A 249 36.90 -15.13 -51.15
N GLN A 250 37.12 -13.93 -50.60
CA GLN A 250 37.63 -13.80 -49.23
C GLN A 250 36.47 -14.02 -48.25
N ARG A 251 36.55 -15.08 -47.44
CA ARG A 251 35.57 -15.36 -46.38
C ARG A 251 35.72 -14.29 -45.28
N PRO A 252 34.67 -13.53 -44.92
CA PRO A 252 34.67 -12.78 -43.68
C PRO A 252 34.88 -13.75 -42.51
N LYS A 253 35.77 -13.41 -41.58
CA LYS A 253 36.03 -14.27 -40.42
C LYS A 253 34.74 -14.45 -39.63
N LYS A 254 34.32 -15.71 -39.45
CA LYS A 254 33.25 -16.07 -38.53
C LYS A 254 33.79 -15.95 -37.12
N ASP A 255 33.81 -14.72 -36.59
CA ASP A 255 34.24 -14.45 -35.21
C ASP A 255 33.28 -15.17 -34.27
N SER A 256 33.70 -16.35 -33.84
CA SER A 256 33.05 -17.12 -32.80
C SER A 256 33.31 -16.42 -31.46
N THR A 257 32.61 -15.32 -31.23
CA THR A 257 32.21 -14.96 -29.87
C THR A 257 31.30 -16.06 -29.37
N ILE A 258 31.94 -17.15 -28.92
CA ILE A 258 31.38 -18.03 -27.90
C ILE A 258 30.91 -17.07 -26.82
N ARG A 259 29.59 -16.90 -26.70
CA ARG A 259 29.01 -16.42 -25.45
C ARG A 259 29.51 -17.42 -24.42
N LYS A 260 30.53 -17.04 -23.64
CA LYS A 260 30.81 -17.71 -22.38
C LYS A 260 29.46 -17.69 -21.68
N GLN A 261 28.87 -18.88 -21.54
CA GLN A 261 27.72 -19.08 -20.68
C GLN A 261 28.15 -18.51 -19.33
N GLU A 262 27.56 -17.38 -18.94
CA GLU A 262 28.02 -16.66 -17.75
C GLU A 262 27.97 -17.66 -16.60
N ALA A 263 29.14 -17.93 -16.02
CA ALA A 263 29.30 -19.00 -15.04
C ALA A 263 28.54 -18.56 -13.79
N CYS A 264 27.26 -18.93 -13.76
CA CYS A 264 26.29 -18.45 -12.78
C CYS A 264 26.80 -18.91 -11.41
N PRO A 265 27.33 -18.01 -10.58
CA PRO A 265 28.01 -18.42 -9.36
C PRO A 265 26.97 -19.05 -8.45
N GLN A 266 27.22 -20.26 -7.95
CA GLN A 266 26.32 -20.87 -6.99
C GLN A 266 26.55 -20.27 -5.59
N ASN A 267 25.55 -20.39 -4.73
CA ASN A 267 25.61 -20.03 -3.32
C ASN A 267 25.98 -18.57 -3.03
N VAL A 268 25.55 -17.65 -3.90
CA VAL A 268 25.76 -16.20 -3.77
C VAL A 268 25.16 -15.66 -2.49
N ASP A 269 25.98 -14.96 -1.71
CA ASP A 269 25.54 -14.23 -0.53
C ASP A 269 24.58 -13.08 -0.89
N LEU A 270 23.57 -12.88 -0.05
CA LEU A 270 22.58 -11.83 -0.22
C LEU A 270 23.19 -10.42 -0.10
N PRO A 271 22.54 -9.40 -0.70
CA PRO A 271 22.87 -8.01 -0.43
C PRO A 271 22.93 -7.73 1.09
N PRO A 272 24.03 -7.14 1.60
CA PRO A 272 24.22 -7.00 3.04
C PRO A 272 23.19 -6.07 3.66
N LEU A 273 22.51 -6.52 4.72
CA LEU A 273 21.47 -5.76 5.42
C LEU A 273 22.04 -4.42 5.92
N LEU A 274 21.55 -3.32 5.35
CA LEU A 274 22.02 -1.98 5.66
C LEU A 274 21.58 -1.57 7.08
N SER A 275 22.53 -1.11 7.89
CA SER A 275 22.22 -0.65 9.25
C SER A 275 21.41 0.64 9.24
N LYS A 276 20.17 0.59 9.77
CA LYS A 276 19.31 1.77 9.99
C LYS A 276 20.00 2.90 10.78
N LYS A 277 21.04 2.58 11.58
CA LYS A 277 21.85 3.54 12.34
C LYS A 277 22.87 4.35 11.50
N LYS A 278 22.80 4.29 10.16
CA LYS A 278 23.68 5.01 9.22
C LYS A 278 22.90 5.46 7.98
N LYS A 279 23.42 6.45 7.23
CA LYS A 279 22.87 6.77 5.90
C LYS A 279 23.11 5.59 4.96
N LYS A 280 22.13 5.23 4.13
CA LYS A 280 22.29 4.33 2.98
C LYS A 280 23.45 4.82 2.09
N PRO A 281 24.23 3.92 1.43
CA PRO A 281 25.24 4.32 0.45
C PRO A 281 24.65 5.18 -0.68
N TYR A 282 25.46 6.03 -1.31
CA TYR A 282 25.06 6.73 -2.53
C TYR A 282 25.26 5.81 -3.75
N PRO A 283 24.23 5.57 -4.60
CA PRO A 283 24.38 4.75 -5.81
C PRO A 283 25.38 5.34 -6.82
N ILE A 284 25.47 6.68 -6.88
CA ILE A 284 26.51 7.39 -7.64
C ILE A 284 27.64 7.78 -6.68
N PRO A 285 28.92 7.40 -6.94
CA PRO A 285 30.03 7.76 -6.08
C PRO A 285 30.14 9.26 -5.81
N LEU A 286 30.26 9.64 -4.53
CA LEU A 286 30.22 11.05 -4.08
C LEU A 286 31.24 11.97 -4.77
N LYS A 287 32.39 11.43 -5.24
CA LYS A 287 33.36 12.15 -6.08
C LYS A 287 32.72 12.63 -7.41
N LYS A 288 31.97 11.76 -8.11
CA LYS A 288 31.26 12.10 -9.36
C LYS A 288 30.14 13.12 -9.12
N ILE A 289 29.36 12.97 -8.04
CA ILE A 289 28.32 13.95 -7.64
C ILE A 289 28.96 15.33 -7.40
N LYS A 290 30.07 15.40 -6.65
CA LYS A 290 30.80 16.64 -6.38
C LYS A 290 31.41 17.26 -7.64
N GLN A 291 31.81 16.45 -8.63
CA GLN A 291 32.30 16.93 -9.92
C GLN A 291 31.18 17.56 -10.75
N ALA A 292 30.09 16.84 -11.00
CA ALA A 292 28.94 17.36 -11.73
C ALA A 292 28.38 18.66 -11.12
N ALA A 293 28.30 18.74 -9.78
CA ALA A 293 27.88 19.96 -9.08
C ALA A 293 28.87 21.13 -9.15
N ARG A 294 30.17 20.88 -9.44
CA ARG A 294 31.16 21.93 -9.75
C ARG A 294 31.00 22.42 -11.19
N ASP A 295 30.77 21.52 -12.12
CA ASP A 295 30.66 21.85 -13.54
C ASP A 295 29.33 22.57 -13.85
N ASP A 296 28.21 22.15 -13.24
CA ASP A 296 26.96 22.92 -13.19
C ASP A 296 27.17 24.35 -12.64
N LYS A 297 28.06 24.51 -11.64
CA LYS A 297 28.39 25.82 -11.05
C LYS A 297 29.30 26.67 -11.96
N LYS A 298 30.08 26.07 -12.87
CA LYS A 298 30.83 26.81 -13.91
C LYS A 298 29.87 27.40 -14.94
N LEU A 299 28.99 26.56 -15.51
CA LEU A 299 27.98 27.00 -16.48
C LEU A 299 27.09 28.11 -15.91
N ALA A 300 26.62 27.94 -14.67
CA ALA A 300 25.82 28.94 -13.97
C ALA A 300 26.56 30.28 -13.74
N LYS A 301 27.87 30.26 -13.51
CA LYS A 301 28.69 31.50 -13.41
C LYS A 301 28.84 32.22 -14.74
N MET A 302 28.81 31.48 -15.85
CA MET A 302 28.90 32.01 -17.22
C MET A 302 27.51 32.41 -17.78
N ASN A 303 26.44 32.29 -16.96
CA ASN A 303 25.05 32.42 -17.39
C ASN A 303 24.68 31.53 -18.59
N ILE A 304 25.31 30.36 -18.70
CA ILE A 304 25.04 29.36 -19.74
C ILE A 304 23.94 28.42 -19.25
N GLU A 305 22.93 28.19 -20.10
CA GLU A 305 21.87 27.20 -19.85
C GLU A 305 22.44 25.78 -19.79
N LYS A 306 21.91 24.98 -18.87
CA LYS A 306 22.30 23.59 -18.74
C LYS A 306 21.75 22.78 -19.93
N PRO A 307 22.58 22.04 -20.68
CA PRO A 307 22.09 21.10 -21.68
C PRO A 307 21.27 20.00 -20.98
N LEU A 308 20.04 19.82 -21.43
CA LEU A 308 19.06 18.90 -20.83
C LEU A 308 18.39 18.07 -21.92
N GLU A 309 18.76 16.79 -21.99
CA GLU A 309 18.10 15.78 -22.82
C GLU A 309 16.75 15.35 -22.23
N PRO A 310 15.78 14.88 -23.04
CA PRO A 310 14.60 14.19 -22.55
C PRO A 310 14.97 12.99 -21.66
N PRO A 311 14.31 12.79 -20.48
CA PRO A 311 13.19 13.56 -19.93
C PRO A 311 13.60 14.65 -18.93
N LYS A 312 14.89 15.00 -18.84
CA LYS A 312 15.43 15.99 -17.88
C LYS A 312 15.10 17.44 -18.24
N ASN A 313 14.66 17.68 -19.47
CA ASN A 313 13.99 18.90 -19.93
C ASN A 313 12.46 18.83 -19.83
N GLY A 314 11.89 17.75 -19.26
CA GLY A 314 10.45 17.55 -19.10
C GLY A 314 9.69 17.07 -20.33
N LEU A 315 10.33 16.92 -21.50
CA LEU A 315 9.71 16.23 -22.64
C LEU A 315 9.67 14.72 -22.39
N LEU A 316 8.67 14.01 -22.92
CA LEU A 316 8.64 12.53 -22.84
C LEU A 316 9.74 11.90 -23.72
N VAL A 317 10.08 10.65 -23.42
CA VAL A 317 10.91 9.79 -24.28
C VAL A 317 10.00 8.78 -24.99
N PRO A 318 9.69 8.93 -26.29
CA PRO A 318 8.71 8.09 -26.99
C PRO A 318 8.97 6.59 -26.86
N ASP A 319 10.23 6.16 -27.03
CA ASP A 319 10.66 4.75 -26.93
C ASP A 319 10.40 4.10 -25.56
N LEU A 320 10.13 4.91 -24.53
CA LEU A 320 9.84 4.45 -23.17
C LEU A 320 8.35 4.50 -22.82
N ILE A 321 7.49 5.13 -23.64
CA ILE A 321 6.05 5.16 -23.40
C ILE A 321 5.46 3.73 -23.45
N PRO A 322 5.73 2.87 -24.46
CA PRO A 322 5.23 1.49 -24.45
C PRO A 322 5.73 0.68 -23.25
N VAL A 323 6.96 0.94 -22.78
CA VAL A 323 7.55 0.28 -21.61
C VAL A 323 6.81 0.66 -20.32
N ALA A 324 6.35 1.91 -20.23
CA ALA A 324 5.59 2.37 -19.07
C ALA A 324 4.17 1.75 -19.02
N TYR A 325 3.51 1.58 -20.17
CA TYR A 325 2.24 0.82 -20.26
C TYR A 325 2.45 -0.67 -19.94
N GLU A 326 3.48 -1.30 -20.52
CA GLU A 326 3.90 -2.69 -20.24
C GLU A 326 4.11 -2.94 -18.73
N VAL A 327 4.77 -2.01 -18.03
CA VAL A 327 4.95 -2.08 -16.56
C VAL A 327 3.63 -1.95 -15.80
N VAL A 328 2.74 -1.03 -16.19
CA VAL A 328 1.46 -0.81 -15.48
C VAL A 328 0.51 -2.01 -15.64
N ASP A 329 0.48 -2.65 -16.81
CA ASP A 329 -0.35 -3.84 -17.01
C ASP A 329 0.25 -5.08 -16.34
N ALA A 330 1.57 -5.25 -16.38
CA ALA A 330 2.24 -6.29 -15.58
C ALA A 330 2.06 -6.08 -14.07
N TRP A 331 2.03 -4.83 -13.58
CA TRP A 331 1.80 -4.51 -12.18
C TRP A 331 0.40 -4.94 -11.69
N LYS A 332 -0.65 -4.72 -12.49
CA LYS A 332 -2.01 -5.24 -12.22
C LYS A 332 -2.02 -6.77 -12.14
N VAL A 333 -1.36 -7.46 -13.08
CA VAL A 333 -1.25 -8.92 -13.11
C VAL A 333 -0.50 -9.44 -11.89
N LEU A 334 0.59 -8.77 -11.49
CA LEU A 334 1.39 -9.11 -10.31
C LEU A 334 0.59 -9.00 -9.00
N ILE A 335 -0.11 -7.88 -8.78
CA ILE A 335 -0.97 -7.67 -7.61
C ILE A 335 -2.04 -8.76 -7.53
N LYS A 336 -2.78 -8.96 -8.63
CA LYS A 336 -3.82 -9.99 -8.73
C LYS A 336 -3.26 -11.39 -8.46
N GLY A 337 -2.14 -11.72 -9.08
CA GLY A 337 -1.46 -13.00 -8.95
C GLY A 337 -1.10 -13.31 -7.50
N VAL A 338 -0.33 -12.44 -6.85
CA VAL A 338 0.05 -12.61 -5.44
C VAL A 338 -1.19 -12.66 -4.53
N ALA A 339 -2.20 -11.82 -4.77
CA ALA A 339 -3.45 -11.83 -4.00
C ALA A 339 -4.26 -13.13 -4.14
N GLN A 340 -4.18 -13.83 -5.28
CA GLN A 340 -4.79 -15.13 -5.48
C GLN A 340 -3.95 -16.27 -4.88
N LEU A 341 -2.62 -16.23 -5.00
CA LEU A 341 -1.72 -17.26 -4.46
C LEU A 341 -1.71 -17.28 -2.92
N LEU A 342 -1.79 -16.12 -2.26
CA LEU A 342 -1.90 -15.96 -0.79
C LEU A 342 -3.16 -16.56 -0.13
N GLN A 343 -4.07 -17.10 -0.95
CA GLN A 343 -5.26 -17.82 -0.49
C GLN A 343 -5.03 -19.35 -0.42
N ILE A 344 -3.92 -19.85 -0.98
CA ILE A 344 -3.56 -21.27 -1.04
C ILE A 344 -2.17 -21.51 -0.45
N ILE A 345 -1.17 -20.71 -0.83
CA ILE A 345 0.18 -20.76 -0.27
C ILE A 345 0.17 -20.00 1.07
N PRO A 346 0.47 -20.65 2.21
CA PRO A 346 0.48 -19.96 3.49
C PRO A 346 1.75 -19.10 3.62
N VAL A 347 1.55 -17.85 4.01
CA VAL A 347 2.62 -16.90 4.33
C VAL A 347 2.42 -16.41 5.74
N TYR A 348 3.51 -16.37 6.49
CA TYR A 348 3.57 -15.89 7.87
C TYR A 348 4.47 -14.66 7.93
N ALA A 349 3.97 -13.60 8.56
CA ALA A 349 4.75 -12.44 8.96
C ALA A 349 4.99 -12.49 10.47
N CYS A 350 6.12 -11.98 10.94
CA CYS A 350 6.36 -11.82 12.37
C CYS A 350 5.71 -10.51 12.84
N SER A 351 4.79 -10.56 13.81
CA SER A 351 4.06 -9.37 14.32
C SER A 351 4.92 -8.34 15.06
N GLU A 352 6.22 -8.60 15.15
CA GLU A 352 7.18 -7.93 16.03
C GLU A 352 8.46 -7.50 15.29
N CYS A 353 8.73 -8.02 14.09
CA CYS A 353 9.83 -7.58 13.23
C CYS A 353 9.61 -8.00 11.77
N SER A 354 10.27 -7.34 10.82
CA SER A 354 10.09 -7.55 9.37
C SER A 354 10.72 -8.84 8.80
N GLU A 355 10.56 -9.99 9.46
CA GLU A 355 10.91 -11.31 8.90
C GLU A 355 9.62 -12.01 8.44
N VAL A 356 9.69 -12.65 7.27
CA VAL A 356 8.55 -13.24 6.57
C VAL A 356 8.92 -14.63 6.09
N HIS A 357 7.98 -15.57 6.17
CA HIS A 357 8.20 -16.96 5.81
C HIS A 357 7.05 -17.50 4.97
N VAL A 358 7.38 -18.14 3.84
CA VAL A 358 6.44 -18.74 2.90
C VAL A 358 6.53 -20.25 3.10
N ALA A 359 5.57 -20.85 3.79
CA ALA A 359 5.70 -22.19 4.36
C ALA A 359 4.37 -22.72 4.90
N GLN A 360 4.28 -24.05 5.12
CA GLN A 360 3.16 -24.63 5.86
C GLN A 360 3.15 -24.28 7.37
N SER A 361 4.30 -23.86 7.92
CA SER A 361 4.43 -23.38 9.31
C SER A 361 5.65 -22.44 9.47
N GLY A 362 5.62 -21.55 10.46
CA GLY A 362 6.70 -20.58 10.72
C GLY A 362 8.03 -21.22 11.17
N HIS A 363 9.17 -20.65 10.78
CA HIS A 363 10.48 -21.27 11.07
C HIS A 363 10.93 -21.16 12.53
N HIS A 364 11.83 -22.08 12.93
CA HIS A 364 12.43 -22.19 14.26
C HIS A 364 13.82 -21.54 14.36
N ILE A 365 14.22 -20.71 13.40
CA ILE A 365 15.41 -19.86 13.52
C ILE A 365 15.16 -18.80 14.61
N GLN A 366 16.08 -18.72 15.58
CA GLN A 366 16.03 -17.79 16.72
C GLN A 366 16.83 -16.52 16.44
N ASP A 367 16.25 -15.59 15.68
CA ASP A 367 16.84 -14.31 15.30
C ASP A 367 15.82 -13.15 15.20
N CYS A 368 14.67 -13.27 15.86
CA CYS A 368 13.68 -12.20 15.97
C CYS A 368 14.28 -10.95 16.62
N LEU A 369 14.16 -9.81 15.92
CA LEU A 369 14.66 -8.50 16.35
C LEU A 369 13.58 -7.63 17.04
N GLY A 370 12.42 -8.22 17.34
CA GLY A 370 11.28 -7.53 17.95
C GLY A 370 11.48 -7.17 19.42
N THR A 371 10.59 -6.32 19.95
CA THR A 371 10.72 -5.75 21.30
C THR A 371 10.59 -6.83 22.38
N THR A 372 9.69 -7.80 22.20
CA THR A 372 9.50 -8.93 23.13
C THR A 372 10.39 -10.14 22.82
N SER A 373 11.36 -10.01 21.91
CA SER A 373 12.24 -11.12 21.51
C SER A 373 12.96 -11.79 22.68
N SER A 374 13.35 -11.03 23.71
CA SER A 374 14.04 -11.55 24.90
C SER A 374 13.21 -12.57 25.68
N SER A 375 11.94 -12.27 25.98
CA SER A 375 11.03 -13.19 26.68
C SER A 375 10.71 -14.43 25.84
N ARG A 376 10.66 -14.26 24.50
CA ARG A 376 10.41 -15.33 23.52
C ARG A 376 11.68 -16.04 23.03
N ARG A 377 12.82 -15.90 23.71
CA ARG A 377 14.13 -16.54 23.37
C ARG A 377 14.54 -16.36 21.90
N SER A 378 14.29 -15.16 21.35
CA SER A 378 14.48 -14.76 19.96
C SER A 378 13.73 -15.58 18.90
N PHE A 379 12.75 -16.41 19.27
CA PHE A 379 11.77 -16.92 18.31
C PHE A 379 10.90 -15.78 17.76
N HIS A 380 10.30 -16.00 16.59
CA HIS A 380 9.36 -15.07 15.95
C HIS A 380 7.93 -15.26 16.46
N SER A 381 7.07 -14.24 16.30
CA SER A 381 5.65 -14.30 16.65
C SER A 381 4.83 -14.33 15.36
N TRP A 382 4.54 -15.52 14.87
CA TRP A 382 3.97 -15.72 13.53
C TRP A 382 2.47 -15.43 13.48
N VAL A 383 2.10 -14.44 12.67
CA VAL A 383 0.72 -14.15 12.26
C VAL A 383 0.55 -14.41 10.76
N LYS A 384 -0.68 -14.51 10.25
CA LYS A 384 -0.90 -14.65 8.80
C LYS A 384 -0.40 -13.38 8.10
N GLY A 385 0.49 -13.55 7.13
CA GLY A 385 1.02 -12.47 6.29
C GLY A 385 -0.02 -11.92 5.30
N SER A 386 0.19 -10.66 4.94
CA SER A 386 -0.59 -9.89 3.97
C SER A 386 0.07 -9.89 2.59
N ILE A 387 -0.57 -9.25 1.61
CA ILE A 387 0.07 -8.94 0.32
C ILE A 387 1.25 -7.98 0.49
N ASN A 388 1.21 -7.06 1.46
CA ASN A 388 2.27 -6.07 1.68
C ASN A 388 3.55 -6.68 2.27
N ASP A 389 3.45 -7.87 2.89
CA ASP A 389 4.62 -8.65 3.35
C ASP A 389 5.36 -9.33 2.18
N VAL A 390 4.67 -9.56 1.06
CA VAL A 390 5.22 -10.21 -0.15
C VAL A 390 5.63 -9.18 -1.21
N LEU A 391 4.76 -8.20 -1.46
CA LEU A 391 4.96 -7.04 -2.33
C LEU A 391 4.99 -5.79 -1.45
N VAL A 392 6.18 -5.43 -0.95
CA VAL A 392 6.35 -4.26 -0.06
C VAL A 392 5.92 -2.98 -0.79
N PRO A 393 4.86 -2.28 -0.32
CA PRO A 393 4.37 -1.09 -0.98
C PRO A 393 5.34 0.06 -0.77
N ILE A 394 5.79 0.67 -1.86
CA ILE A 394 6.51 1.93 -1.87
C ILE A 394 5.64 2.96 -2.59
N GLU A 395 5.36 4.05 -1.91
CA GLU A 395 4.57 5.17 -2.42
C GLU A 395 5.46 6.31 -2.92
N SER A 396 4.87 7.17 -3.74
CA SER A 396 5.33 8.52 -4.02
C SER A 396 4.11 9.43 -3.98
N TYR A 397 4.32 10.71 -3.69
CA TYR A 397 3.31 11.71 -4.03
C TYR A 397 3.15 11.79 -5.56
N HIS A 398 1.92 11.90 -6.03
CA HIS A 398 1.59 12.19 -7.42
C HIS A 398 1.90 13.64 -7.79
N LEU A 399 2.42 13.90 -9.00
CA LEU A 399 2.79 15.23 -9.48
C LEU A 399 2.13 15.58 -10.82
N TYR A 400 1.33 16.64 -10.86
CA TYR A 400 0.87 17.19 -12.14
C TYR A 400 2.04 17.70 -13.02
N ASP A 401 3.07 18.31 -12.44
CA ASP A 401 4.27 18.74 -13.17
C ASP A 401 5.52 18.52 -12.28
N PRO A 402 6.41 17.56 -12.60
CA PRO A 402 7.66 17.35 -11.85
C PRO A 402 8.62 18.55 -11.84
N PHE A 403 8.38 19.56 -12.69
CA PHE A 403 9.09 20.84 -12.72
C PHE A 403 8.26 22.00 -12.16
N GLY A 404 7.06 21.70 -11.63
CA GLY A 404 6.05 22.58 -11.07
C GLY A 404 6.35 23.03 -9.64
N ARG A 405 5.33 23.05 -8.76
CA ARG A 405 5.52 23.40 -7.34
C ARG A 405 6.09 22.20 -6.59
N ARG A 406 7.18 22.40 -5.84
CA ARG A 406 7.66 21.34 -4.92
C ARG A 406 6.74 21.28 -3.72
N ILE A 407 6.17 20.11 -3.46
CA ILE A 407 5.36 19.80 -2.27
C ILE A 407 6.10 20.27 -1.01
N LYS A 408 5.38 21.03 -0.16
CA LYS A 408 5.86 21.47 1.16
C LYS A 408 5.39 20.49 2.25
N HIS A 409 5.73 20.72 3.51
CA HIS A 409 5.14 19.94 4.59
C HIS A 409 3.68 20.33 4.82
N GLU A 410 3.39 21.62 4.81
CA GLU A 410 2.07 22.18 5.16
C GLU A 410 1.02 21.76 4.12
N THR A 411 1.40 21.78 2.84
CA THR A 411 0.55 21.44 1.69
C THR A 411 0.53 19.94 1.35
N ARG A 412 1.04 19.05 2.22
CA ARG A 412 1.27 17.64 1.84
C ARG A 412 -0.02 16.88 1.54
N PHE A 413 -1.10 17.18 2.27
CA PHE A 413 -2.42 16.58 2.12
C PHE A 413 -3.20 17.08 0.89
N GLU A 414 -2.64 18.03 0.13
CA GLU A 414 -3.20 18.48 -1.17
C GLU A 414 -2.83 17.53 -2.32
N TYR A 415 -1.94 16.56 -2.08
CA TYR A 415 -1.37 15.66 -3.09
C TYR A 415 -1.64 14.19 -2.73
N ASP A 416 -2.19 13.43 -3.69
CA ASP A 416 -2.43 12.00 -3.51
C ASP A 416 -1.12 11.20 -3.37
N ARG A 417 -1.18 10.14 -2.57
CA ARG A 417 -0.11 9.13 -2.39
C ARG A 417 -0.47 7.92 -3.24
N ILE A 418 0.40 7.55 -4.17
CA ILE A 418 0.19 6.42 -5.09
C ILE A 418 1.46 5.55 -5.18
N PRO A 419 1.38 4.28 -5.62
CA PRO A 419 2.56 3.44 -5.74
C PRO A 419 3.64 4.05 -6.66
N ALA A 420 4.89 4.07 -6.22
CA ALA A 420 5.99 4.75 -6.91
C ALA A 420 6.28 4.17 -8.31
N VAL A 421 5.95 2.88 -8.53
CA VAL A 421 5.96 2.23 -9.85
C VAL A 421 4.94 2.88 -10.80
N VAL A 422 3.74 3.18 -10.30
CA VAL A 422 2.64 3.78 -11.07
C VAL A 422 2.95 5.24 -11.38
N GLU A 423 3.41 6.03 -10.39
CA GLU A 423 3.85 7.42 -10.62
C GLU A 423 5.02 7.49 -11.62
N LEU A 424 6.00 6.57 -11.53
CA LEU A 424 7.10 6.50 -12.50
C LEU A 424 6.58 6.26 -13.92
N CYS A 425 5.54 5.43 -14.08
CA CYS A 425 4.93 5.18 -15.38
C CYS A 425 4.06 6.36 -15.87
N ILE A 426 3.34 7.04 -14.96
CA ILE A 426 2.60 8.27 -15.29
C ILE A 426 3.57 9.34 -15.82
N GLN A 427 4.68 9.60 -15.13
CA GLN A 427 5.68 10.56 -15.59
C GLN A 427 6.47 10.09 -16.82
N ALA A 428 6.43 8.78 -17.13
CA ALA A 428 7.01 8.23 -18.35
C ALA A 428 6.07 8.27 -19.58
N GLY A 429 4.79 8.57 -19.40
CA GLY A 429 3.81 8.74 -20.48
C GLY A 429 2.55 7.88 -20.41
N VAL A 430 2.30 7.16 -19.30
CA VAL A 430 0.99 6.49 -19.08
C VAL A 430 -0.03 7.52 -18.65
N ASP A 431 -1.14 7.61 -19.38
CA ASP A 431 -2.25 8.51 -19.06
C ASP A 431 -3.28 7.78 -18.18
N ILE A 432 -3.44 8.24 -16.95
CA ILE A 432 -4.45 7.78 -16.00
C ILE A 432 -5.36 8.98 -15.69
N PRO A 433 -6.64 8.99 -16.11
CA PRO A 433 -7.50 10.18 -16.04
C PRO A 433 -7.62 10.81 -14.65
N GLU A 434 -7.56 9.99 -13.61
CA GLU A 434 -7.67 10.39 -12.20
C GLU A 434 -6.35 10.91 -11.62
N TYR A 435 -5.22 10.58 -12.24
CA TYR A 435 -3.87 11.05 -11.88
C TYR A 435 -3.21 11.79 -13.06
N PRO A 436 -3.76 12.97 -13.46
CA PRO A 436 -3.32 13.69 -14.65
C PRO A 436 -1.90 14.24 -14.49
N SER A 437 -1.07 14.10 -15.53
CA SER A 437 0.27 14.69 -15.60
C SER A 437 0.45 15.56 -16.85
N ARG A 438 1.15 16.67 -16.69
CA ARG A 438 1.38 17.70 -17.72
C ARG A 438 2.27 17.15 -18.83
N ARG A 439 1.67 16.81 -19.97
CA ARG A 439 2.40 16.48 -21.19
C ARG A 439 3.01 17.75 -21.79
N ARG A 440 4.33 17.78 -21.94
CA ARG A 440 5.09 18.98 -22.33
C ARG A 440 5.52 18.89 -23.79
N THR A 441 5.18 19.92 -24.57
CA THR A 441 5.69 20.15 -25.93
C THR A 441 6.93 21.04 -25.93
N ASN A 442 6.97 22.03 -25.03
CA ASN A 442 8.10 22.95 -24.86
C ASN A 442 9.02 22.51 -23.70
N PRO A 443 10.36 22.47 -23.90
CA PRO A 443 11.31 22.02 -22.89
C PRO A 443 11.49 23.02 -21.73
N VAL A 444 11.83 22.50 -20.56
CA VAL A 444 12.19 23.28 -19.36
C VAL A 444 13.63 23.79 -19.47
N ARG A 445 13.83 25.09 -19.23
CA ARG A 445 15.13 25.78 -19.33
C ARG A 445 15.68 26.12 -17.95
N ILE A 446 16.96 25.81 -17.69
CA ILE A 446 17.57 25.89 -16.35
C ILE A 446 18.98 26.49 -16.43
N ILE A 447 19.27 27.50 -15.60
CA ILE A 447 20.65 27.94 -15.30
C ILE A 447 20.99 27.51 -13.86
N GLY A 448 21.99 26.63 -13.73
CA GLY A 448 22.46 26.08 -12.46
C GLY A 448 21.38 25.30 -11.70
N LYS A 449 20.64 25.98 -10.82
CA LYS A 449 19.51 25.44 -10.04
C LYS A 449 18.20 26.21 -10.24
N LYS A 450 18.20 27.30 -11.00
CA LYS A 450 17.01 28.13 -11.24
C LYS A 450 16.38 27.68 -12.55
N VAL A 451 15.14 27.18 -12.48
CA VAL A 451 14.28 27.06 -13.66
C VAL A 451 13.93 28.48 -14.12
N ILE A 452 14.20 28.78 -15.39
CA ILE A 452 13.94 30.08 -16.01
C ILE A 452 12.59 30.03 -16.73
N ASP A 453 12.41 29.04 -17.59
CA ASP A 453 11.16 28.77 -18.29
C ASP A 453 10.66 27.37 -17.95
N ARG A 454 9.35 27.27 -17.75
CA ARG A 454 8.59 26.06 -17.48
C ARG A 454 7.83 25.57 -18.72
N GLY A 455 8.16 26.05 -19.92
CA GLY A 455 7.42 25.78 -21.15
C GLY A 455 6.03 26.42 -21.10
N GLY A 456 5.96 27.67 -20.62
CA GLY A 456 4.71 28.39 -20.36
C GLY A 456 3.99 28.00 -19.06
N PHE A 457 2.93 28.73 -18.73
CA PHE A 457 2.01 28.45 -17.63
C PHE A 457 0.86 27.55 -18.11
N VAL A 458 0.51 26.55 -17.30
CA VAL A 458 -0.69 25.73 -17.45
C VAL A 458 -1.34 25.68 -16.07
N ALA A 459 -2.65 25.89 -16.01
CA ALA A 459 -3.40 25.74 -14.77
C ALA A 459 -3.45 24.24 -14.40
N GLU A 460 -3.00 23.91 -13.20
CA GLU A 460 -3.11 22.54 -12.67
C GLU A 460 -4.63 22.22 -12.56
N PRO A 461 -5.12 21.09 -13.11
CA PRO A 461 -6.53 20.74 -13.03
C PRO A 461 -6.92 20.55 -11.55
N LYS A 462 -8.13 20.98 -11.18
CA LYS A 462 -8.63 20.72 -9.83
C LYS A 462 -8.68 19.20 -9.61
N PRO A 463 -8.21 18.67 -8.45
CA PRO A 463 -8.22 17.24 -8.17
C PRO A 463 -9.60 16.63 -8.46
N TRP A 464 -9.63 15.62 -9.33
CA TRP A 464 -10.87 15.08 -9.89
C TRP A 464 -11.56 14.14 -8.89
N ARG A 465 -12.13 14.73 -7.84
CA ARG A 465 -12.85 14.04 -6.77
C ARG A 465 -14.24 13.55 -7.22
N SER A 466 -14.23 12.68 -8.23
CA SER A 466 -15.41 12.00 -8.81
C SER A 466 -15.34 10.51 -8.54
N THR A 467 -15.97 10.09 -7.45
CA THR A 467 -16.71 8.84 -7.25
C THR A 467 -16.59 7.76 -8.33
N ASN A 468 -16.09 6.58 -7.92
CA ASN A 468 -16.19 5.27 -8.59
C ASN A 468 -15.42 5.08 -9.91
N SER A 469 -14.10 4.93 -9.83
CA SER A 469 -13.30 4.21 -10.83
C SER A 469 -12.78 2.90 -10.25
N SER A 470 -13.27 1.77 -10.76
CA SER A 470 -12.74 0.43 -10.38
C SER A 470 -11.30 0.22 -10.88
N SER A 471 -10.91 0.92 -11.96
CA SER A 471 -9.61 0.84 -12.61
C SER A 471 -8.44 1.24 -11.70
N LEU A 472 -8.68 2.12 -10.71
CA LEU A 472 -7.64 2.57 -9.78
C LEU A 472 -7.26 1.50 -8.76
N LEU A 473 -8.22 0.69 -8.29
CA LEU A 473 -7.97 -0.33 -7.27
C LEU A 473 -6.92 -1.34 -7.76
N ASP A 474 -6.94 -1.70 -9.03
CA ASP A 474 -5.99 -2.66 -9.60
C ASP A 474 -4.56 -2.10 -9.77
N LEU A 475 -4.34 -0.83 -9.45
CA LEU A 475 -3.01 -0.19 -9.39
C LEU A 475 -2.35 -0.32 -8.00
N ASP A 476 -3.09 -0.68 -6.95
CA ASP A 476 -2.59 -0.79 -5.58
C ASP A 476 -2.82 -2.20 -4.96
N THR A 477 -2.18 -2.46 -3.83
CA THR A 477 -2.36 -3.71 -3.06
C THR A 477 -3.55 -3.67 -2.10
N TYR A 478 -4.26 -2.54 -1.97
CA TYR A 478 -5.27 -2.29 -0.94
C TYR A 478 -6.47 -3.23 -1.09
N GLY A 479 -6.75 -4.01 -0.05
CA GLY A 479 -7.80 -5.02 -0.07
C GLY A 479 -7.67 -6.06 -1.20
N ALA A 480 -6.51 -6.22 -1.85
CA ALA A 480 -6.36 -7.05 -3.06
C ALA A 480 -6.74 -8.52 -2.81
N CYS A 481 -6.30 -9.11 -1.68
CA CYS A 481 -6.72 -10.44 -1.22
C CYS A 481 -8.23 -10.54 -0.91
N GLY A 482 -8.94 -9.41 -0.85
CA GLY A 482 -10.38 -9.30 -0.76
C GLY A 482 -11.08 -9.00 -2.09
N ARG A 483 -10.37 -8.52 -3.12
CA ARG A 483 -10.90 -8.26 -4.47
C ARG A 483 -10.94 -9.54 -5.33
N PHE A 484 -9.86 -10.33 -5.30
CA PHE A 484 -9.72 -11.49 -6.17
C PHE A 484 -10.15 -12.80 -5.48
N PRO A 485 -10.96 -13.67 -6.12
CA PRO A 485 -11.39 -14.93 -5.53
C PRO A 485 -10.25 -15.98 -5.49
N PRO A 486 -10.38 -17.04 -4.67
CA PRO A 486 -9.44 -18.16 -4.68
C PRO A 486 -9.33 -18.76 -6.10
N PRO A 487 -8.12 -19.01 -6.61
CA PRO A 487 -7.95 -19.58 -7.94
C PRO A 487 -8.32 -21.08 -7.95
N PRO A 488 -8.97 -21.60 -9.00
CA PRO A 488 -9.16 -23.04 -9.18
C PRO A 488 -7.82 -23.79 -9.14
N LEU A 489 -7.77 -24.94 -8.45
CA LEU A 489 -6.52 -25.70 -8.23
C LEU A 489 -5.76 -26.01 -9.53
N SER A 490 -6.48 -26.36 -10.60
CA SER A 490 -5.92 -26.63 -11.95
C SER A 490 -5.26 -25.42 -12.61
N SER A 491 -5.50 -24.20 -12.11
CA SER A 491 -4.95 -22.95 -12.64
C SER A 491 -3.80 -22.38 -11.80
N VAL A 492 -3.52 -22.93 -10.61
CA VAL A 492 -2.55 -22.37 -9.65
C VAL A 492 -1.16 -22.24 -10.26
N ALA A 493 -0.62 -23.29 -10.88
CA ALA A 493 0.71 -23.26 -11.50
C ALA A 493 0.80 -22.28 -12.69
N ARG A 494 -0.28 -22.12 -13.47
CA ARG A 494 -0.35 -21.13 -14.56
C ARG A 494 -0.33 -19.71 -13.98
N ILE A 495 -1.16 -19.44 -12.97
CA ILE A 495 -1.20 -18.14 -12.29
C ILE A 495 0.15 -17.84 -11.62
N ALA A 496 0.80 -18.84 -11.04
CA ALA A 496 2.12 -18.70 -10.45
C ALA A 496 3.18 -18.30 -11.49
N GLN A 497 3.17 -18.92 -12.68
CA GLN A 497 4.06 -18.53 -13.77
C GLN A 497 3.75 -17.12 -14.28
N GLU A 498 2.47 -16.80 -14.54
CA GLU A 498 2.02 -15.46 -14.96
C GLU A 498 2.40 -14.37 -13.93
N THR A 499 2.39 -14.70 -12.64
CA THR A 499 2.81 -13.81 -11.54
C THR A 499 4.34 -13.63 -11.49
N MET A 500 5.10 -14.71 -11.71
CA MET A 500 6.57 -14.68 -11.80
C MET A 500 7.01 -13.82 -12.99
N ASP A 501 6.41 -14.04 -14.16
CA ASP A 501 6.73 -13.33 -15.39
C ASP A 501 6.36 -11.84 -15.28
N ALA A 502 5.20 -11.53 -14.68
CA ALA A 502 4.81 -10.16 -14.37
C ALA A 502 5.78 -9.45 -13.42
N TYR A 503 6.26 -10.13 -12.36
CA TYR A 503 7.28 -9.59 -11.46
C TYR A 503 8.59 -9.24 -12.19
N GLU A 504 9.02 -10.11 -13.11
CA GLU A 504 10.21 -9.88 -13.94
C GLU A 504 10.03 -8.69 -14.90
N ILE A 505 8.86 -8.58 -15.57
CA ILE A 505 8.53 -7.48 -16.48
C ILE A 505 8.52 -6.14 -15.72
N VAL A 506 7.86 -6.06 -14.57
CA VAL A 506 7.84 -4.83 -13.75
C VAL A 506 9.26 -4.44 -13.35
N ARG A 507 10.07 -5.37 -12.83
CA ARG A 507 11.45 -5.06 -12.40
C ARG A 507 12.32 -4.57 -13.56
N LEU A 508 12.28 -5.24 -14.71
CA LEU A 508 13.06 -4.87 -15.89
C LEU A 508 12.58 -3.54 -16.50
N GLY A 509 11.28 -3.30 -16.54
CA GLY A 509 10.70 -2.07 -17.03
C GLY A 509 11.01 -0.87 -16.14
N VAL A 510 10.90 -1.01 -14.81
CA VAL A 510 11.35 0.02 -13.84
C VAL A 510 12.85 0.32 -14.02
N GLU A 511 13.70 -0.70 -14.22
CA GLU A 511 15.13 -0.49 -14.53
C GLU A 511 15.34 0.27 -15.86
N ARG A 512 14.58 -0.06 -16.91
CA ARG A 512 14.62 0.64 -18.22
C ARG A 512 14.19 2.10 -18.09
N LEU A 513 13.13 2.39 -17.32
CA LEU A 513 12.65 3.75 -17.08
C LEU A 513 13.66 4.57 -16.25
N MET A 514 14.18 4.02 -15.14
CA MET A 514 15.12 4.70 -14.24
C MET A 514 16.50 5.00 -14.87
N LYS A 515 16.85 4.38 -16.01
CA LYS A 515 18.02 4.76 -16.81
C LYS A 515 17.89 6.14 -17.48
N LYS A 516 16.68 6.70 -17.56
CA LYS A 516 16.36 8.01 -18.18
C LYS A 516 15.60 8.94 -17.24
N TYR A 517 14.48 8.47 -16.69
CA TYR A 517 13.66 9.18 -15.71
C TYR A 517 14.37 9.25 -14.36
N THR A 518 14.27 10.38 -13.68
CA THR A 518 14.93 10.59 -12.39
C THR A 518 13.96 10.25 -11.26
N VAL A 519 14.39 9.40 -10.33
CA VAL A 519 13.67 9.09 -9.08
C VAL A 519 14.62 9.33 -7.92
N LYS A 520 14.10 9.89 -6.82
CA LYS A 520 14.85 10.14 -5.59
C LYS A 520 14.36 9.20 -4.49
N ALA A 521 15.30 8.71 -3.70
CA ALA A 521 15.03 7.97 -2.47
C ALA A 521 15.62 8.73 -1.28
N CYS A 522 14.97 8.62 -0.12
CA CYS A 522 15.58 9.08 1.12
C CYS A 522 16.66 8.08 1.55
N GLY A 523 17.89 8.56 1.77
CA GLY A 523 18.97 7.70 2.26
C GLY A 523 18.87 7.28 3.73
N TYR A 524 17.67 7.27 4.33
CA TYR A 524 17.43 6.95 5.75
C TYR A 524 16.17 6.07 5.89
N CYS A 525 14.98 6.60 5.58
CA CYS A 525 13.73 5.84 5.48
C CYS A 525 13.48 5.28 4.06
N SER A 526 12.30 4.70 3.84
CA SER A 526 11.79 4.16 2.57
C SER A 526 11.10 5.19 1.66
N GLU A 527 11.05 6.47 2.04
CA GLU A 527 10.37 7.51 1.25
C GLU A 527 11.00 7.69 -0.14
N VAL A 528 10.15 7.71 -1.17
CA VAL A 528 10.51 7.82 -2.58
C VAL A 528 9.76 8.97 -3.24
N HIS A 529 10.42 9.63 -4.19
CA HIS A 529 9.84 10.72 -4.96
C HIS A 529 10.26 10.62 -6.42
N VAL A 530 9.30 10.40 -7.30
CA VAL A 530 9.52 10.42 -8.75
C VAL A 530 9.69 11.88 -9.18
N GLY A 531 10.83 12.20 -9.81
CA GLY A 531 11.12 13.55 -10.29
C GLY A 531 12.57 14.01 -10.09
N PRO A 532 12.93 15.18 -10.64
CA PRO A 532 14.27 15.75 -10.56
C PRO A 532 14.70 16.17 -9.14
N TRP A 533 13.74 16.53 -8.26
CA TRP A 533 13.99 17.03 -6.91
C TRP A 533 12.97 16.47 -5.93
N GLY A 534 13.41 15.87 -4.82
CA GLY A 534 12.52 15.40 -3.75
C GLY A 534 11.71 16.51 -3.06
N HIS A 535 10.60 16.13 -2.44
CA HIS A 535 9.72 17.03 -1.70
C HIS A 535 10.36 17.64 -0.44
N ASN A 536 9.71 18.67 0.11
CA ASN A 536 10.15 19.40 1.31
C ASN A 536 9.35 19.02 2.57
N ALA A 537 8.42 18.06 2.50
CA ALA A 537 7.73 17.54 3.68
C ALA A 537 8.71 16.97 4.72
N LYS A 538 8.38 17.08 6.02
CA LYS A 538 9.27 16.78 7.16
C LYS A 538 9.06 15.40 7.79
N LEU A 539 8.65 14.40 7.01
CA LEU A 539 8.17 13.09 7.49
C LEU A 539 9.29 12.06 7.80
N CYS A 540 10.58 12.44 7.74
CA CYS A 540 11.68 11.48 7.89
C CYS A 540 12.03 11.22 9.36
N GLY A 541 11.29 10.36 10.07
CA GLY A 541 11.54 9.97 11.46
C GLY A 541 12.79 9.10 11.72
N GLU A 542 13.52 8.69 10.68
CA GLU A 542 14.67 7.77 10.79
C GLU A 542 15.96 8.41 11.37
N PHE A 543 17.01 7.61 11.57
CA PHE A 543 18.27 7.99 12.25
C PHE A 543 18.73 9.45 12.04
N LYS A 544 18.95 10.15 13.16
CA LYS A 544 19.29 11.60 13.23
C LYS A 544 18.30 12.51 12.48
N HIS A 545 16.99 12.29 12.62
CA HIS A 545 15.95 13.19 12.10
C HIS A 545 15.91 14.56 12.79
N GLN A 546 16.16 14.61 14.11
CA GLN A 546 16.15 15.85 14.91
C GLN A 546 17.16 16.87 14.33
N TRP A 547 18.39 16.41 14.08
CA TRP A 547 19.47 17.15 13.41
C TRP A 547 19.17 17.55 11.94
N ARG A 548 18.03 17.12 11.40
CA ARG A 548 17.57 17.40 10.03
C ARG A 548 16.24 18.15 9.97
N ASP A 549 15.61 18.49 11.11
CA ASP A 549 14.26 19.09 11.14
C ASP A 549 13.26 18.26 10.30
N GLY A 550 13.27 16.94 10.50
CA GLY A 550 12.43 15.96 9.79
C GLY A 550 12.72 15.78 8.29
N LYS A 551 13.67 16.53 7.71
CA LYS A 551 13.88 16.56 6.24
C LYS A 551 14.57 15.31 5.71
N HIS A 552 14.06 14.81 4.58
CA HIS A 552 14.56 13.63 3.88
C HIS A 552 15.97 13.81 3.33
N GLY A 553 16.80 12.78 3.48
CA GLY A 553 18.21 12.76 3.07
C GLY A 553 18.40 12.41 1.59
N TRP A 554 17.71 13.11 0.70
CA TRP A 554 17.56 12.77 -0.72
C TRP A 554 18.86 12.39 -1.44
N GLN A 555 18.75 11.35 -2.26
CA GLN A 555 19.75 10.89 -3.23
C GLN A 555 19.02 10.23 -4.42
N ASP A 556 19.73 9.92 -5.49
CA ASP A 556 19.16 9.10 -6.59
C ASP A 556 18.78 7.71 -6.07
N ALA A 557 17.63 7.18 -6.52
CA ALA A 557 17.12 5.87 -6.14
C ALA A 557 17.78 4.73 -6.94
N THR A 558 17.78 3.51 -6.38
CA THR A 558 17.98 2.26 -7.13
C THR A 558 16.63 1.59 -7.41
N VAL A 559 16.59 0.58 -8.28
CA VAL A 559 15.36 -0.21 -8.53
C VAL A 559 14.83 -0.80 -7.21
N ASP A 560 15.72 -1.26 -6.32
CA ASP A 560 15.35 -1.82 -5.01
C ASP A 560 14.87 -0.78 -3.98
N GLU A 561 14.93 0.52 -4.27
CA GLU A 561 14.24 1.54 -3.48
C GLU A 561 12.80 1.77 -3.97
N VAL A 562 12.54 1.54 -5.26
CA VAL A 562 11.20 1.71 -5.89
C VAL A 562 10.37 0.41 -5.83
N LEU A 563 11.05 -0.74 -5.91
CA LEU A 563 10.48 -2.08 -5.84
C LEU A 563 11.41 -3.00 -5.00
N PRO A 564 11.45 -2.82 -3.67
CA PRO A 564 12.32 -3.58 -2.77
C PRO A 564 11.96 -5.08 -2.75
N PRO A 565 12.94 -5.98 -2.95
CA PRO A 565 12.75 -7.40 -2.73
C PRO A 565 12.78 -7.72 -1.22
N ASN A 566 11.66 -8.22 -0.67
CA ASN A 566 11.66 -8.80 0.67
C ASN A 566 12.24 -10.23 0.61
N TYR A 567 13.38 -10.50 1.25
CA TYR A 567 14.07 -11.79 1.13
C TYR A 567 13.65 -12.78 2.23
N VAL A 568 12.95 -13.84 1.82
CA VAL A 568 12.48 -14.95 2.68
C VAL A 568 13.38 -16.18 2.55
N TRP A 569 13.39 -17.07 3.55
CA TRP A 569 14.08 -18.36 3.45
C TRP A 569 13.45 -19.25 2.39
N HIS A 570 14.28 -19.83 1.50
CA HIS A 570 13.84 -20.79 0.50
C HIS A 570 13.59 -22.16 1.13
N ILE A 571 12.55 -22.87 0.69
CA ILE A 571 12.20 -24.21 1.17
C ILE A 571 12.19 -25.20 -0.01
N GLN A 572 13.09 -26.19 0.05
CA GLN A 572 13.18 -27.27 -0.94
C GLN A 572 12.00 -28.24 -0.86
N ASP A 573 11.54 -28.59 0.35
CA ASP A 573 10.32 -29.39 0.59
C ASP A 573 9.40 -28.67 1.60
N PRO A 574 8.24 -28.13 1.18
CA PRO A 574 7.24 -27.52 2.06
C PRO A 574 6.63 -28.44 3.12
N LYS A 575 6.84 -29.77 3.02
CA LYS A 575 6.45 -30.78 4.03
C LYS A 575 7.60 -31.18 4.96
N GLY A 576 8.82 -30.69 4.70
CA GLY A 576 10.02 -30.99 5.46
C GLY A 576 10.03 -30.39 6.87
N PRO A 577 11.06 -30.69 7.68
CA PRO A 577 11.18 -30.17 9.05
C PRO A 577 11.37 -28.64 9.06
N PRO A 578 10.74 -27.89 9.97
CA PRO A 578 10.89 -26.43 10.05
C PRO A 578 12.34 -25.98 10.22
N LEU A 579 12.74 -24.96 9.46
CA LEU A 579 14.11 -24.46 9.37
C LEU A 579 14.68 -24.08 10.75
N ARG A 580 15.92 -24.51 11.04
CA ARG A 580 16.57 -24.39 12.36
C ARG A 580 17.83 -23.54 12.34
N ARG A 581 18.10 -22.83 13.44
CA ARG A 581 19.25 -21.91 13.57
C ARG A 581 20.63 -22.51 13.24
N PRO A 582 21.01 -23.74 13.64
CA PRO A 582 22.36 -24.28 13.34
C PRO A 582 22.59 -24.52 11.84
N LEU A 583 21.52 -24.92 11.13
CA LEU A 583 21.54 -25.20 9.69
C LEU A 583 21.38 -23.96 8.81
N LYS A 584 21.27 -22.75 9.41
CA LYS A 584 21.15 -21.46 8.71
C LYS A 584 22.28 -21.21 7.69
N ARG A 585 23.44 -21.87 7.85
CA ARG A 585 24.56 -21.82 6.90
C ARG A 585 24.27 -22.50 5.55
N PHE A 586 23.39 -23.50 5.52
CA PHE A 586 23.04 -24.30 4.33
C PHE A 586 21.84 -23.72 3.56
N TYR A 587 20.87 -23.12 4.25
CA TYR A 587 19.67 -22.58 3.63
C TYR A 587 19.96 -21.39 2.70
N GLY A 588 19.23 -21.32 1.58
CA GLY A 588 19.16 -20.15 0.70
C GLY A 588 18.02 -19.19 1.04
N LYS A 589 17.94 -18.08 0.31
CA LYS A 589 16.82 -17.13 0.33
C LYS A 589 16.40 -16.75 -1.10
N ALA A 590 15.15 -16.34 -1.26
CA ALA A 590 14.59 -15.74 -2.47
C ALA A 590 13.75 -14.51 -2.12
N PRO A 591 13.42 -13.61 -3.07
CA PRO A 591 12.36 -12.64 -2.86
C PRO A 591 11.02 -13.35 -2.57
N ALA A 592 10.21 -12.81 -1.67
CA ALA A 592 8.94 -13.41 -1.24
C ALA A 592 8.00 -13.78 -2.41
N VAL A 593 7.92 -12.91 -3.43
CA VAL A 593 7.16 -13.16 -4.66
C VAL A 593 7.65 -14.42 -5.38
N VAL A 594 8.97 -14.59 -5.51
CA VAL A 594 9.59 -15.73 -6.18
C VAL A 594 9.30 -17.01 -5.41
N GLU A 595 9.43 -16.99 -4.08
CA GLU A 595 9.15 -18.16 -3.23
C GLU A 595 7.67 -18.56 -3.27
N VAL A 596 6.74 -17.61 -3.19
CA VAL A 596 5.28 -17.87 -3.31
C VAL A 596 4.95 -18.47 -4.66
N CYS A 597 5.49 -17.93 -5.76
CA CYS A 597 5.25 -18.45 -7.09
C CYS A 597 5.88 -19.85 -7.28
N THR A 598 7.11 -20.08 -6.79
CA THR A 598 7.77 -21.38 -6.91
C THR A 598 7.09 -22.47 -6.08
N GLN A 599 6.65 -22.20 -4.85
CA GLN A 599 5.84 -23.15 -4.07
C GLN A 599 4.46 -23.41 -4.69
N ALA A 600 3.94 -22.47 -5.49
CA ALA A 600 2.74 -22.65 -6.33
C ALA A 600 3.00 -23.33 -7.70
N GLY A 601 4.25 -23.72 -8.01
CA GLY A 601 4.60 -24.48 -9.21
C GLY A 601 5.20 -23.68 -10.38
N ALA A 602 5.54 -22.39 -10.19
CA ALA A 602 6.26 -21.61 -11.20
C ALA A 602 7.73 -22.05 -11.34
N GLN A 603 8.27 -21.97 -12.56
CA GLN A 603 9.68 -22.25 -12.83
C GLN A 603 10.57 -21.14 -12.23
N ILE A 604 11.61 -21.52 -11.50
CA ILE A 604 12.57 -20.58 -10.89
C ILE A 604 13.41 -19.91 -12.00
N PRO A 605 13.35 -18.57 -12.17
CA PRO A 605 14.20 -17.83 -13.10
C PRO A 605 15.69 -18.03 -12.77
N VAL A 606 16.54 -18.19 -13.78
CA VAL A 606 17.96 -18.60 -13.62
C VAL A 606 18.72 -17.71 -12.63
N LYS A 607 18.46 -16.40 -12.62
CA LYS A 607 19.13 -15.42 -11.73
C LYS A 607 18.85 -15.61 -10.23
N TYR A 608 17.81 -16.35 -9.86
CA TYR A 608 17.46 -16.61 -8.45
C TYR A 608 18.03 -17.94 -7.93
N LYS A 609 18.35 -18.90 -8.81
CA LYS A 609 18.94 -20.20 -8.42
C LYS A 609 20.21 -20.06 -7.54
N PRO A 610 21.16 -19.15 -7.84
CA PRO A 610 22.32 -18.86 -6.99
C PRO A 610 22.05 -18.58 -5.51
N MET A 611 21.00 -17.81 -5.20
CA MET A 611 20.69 -17.40 -3.82
C MET A 611 19.79 -18.42 -3.09
N MET A 612 19.08 -19.26 -3.85
CA MET A 612 18.22 -20.33 -3.34
C MET A 612 19.00 -21.58 -2.89
N ARG A 613 20.29 -21.70 -3.27
CA ARG A 613 21.20 -22.77 -2.82
C ARG A 613 20.66 -24.19 -3.13
N LEU A 614 20.18 -24.34 -4.36
CA LEU A 614 19.52 -25.56 -4.85
C LEU A 614 20.49 -26.75 -5.04
N ASP A 615 21.80 -26.50 -4.98
CA ASP A 615 22.89 -27.46 -5.08
C ASP A 615 23.43 -27.89 -3.70
N ILE A 616 22.98 -27.26 -2.60
CA ILE A 616 23.35 -27.65 -1.24
C ILE A 616 22.33 -28.66 -0.69
N VAL A 617 22.85 -29.84 -0.34
CA VAL A 617 22.15 -30.82 0.51
C VAL A 617 22.05 -30.25 1.92
N VAL A 618 20.83 -30.18 2.46
CA VAL A 618 20.60 -29.84 3.86
C VAL A 618 20.84 -31.10 4.71
N PRO A 619 21.73 -31.06 5.72
CA PRO A 619 21.97 -32.18 6.62
C PRO A 619 20.71 -32.70 7.32
N ASP A 620 20.60 -34.01 7.47
CA ASP A 620 19.45 -34.66 8.12
C ASP A 620 19.41 -34.44 9.65
N SER A 621 18.43 -35.02 10.35
CA SER A 621 18.27 -34.81 11.81
C SER A 621 19.43 -35.31 12.68
N GLU A 622 20.22 -36.28 12.20
CA GLU A 622 21.38 -36.84 12.88
C GLU A 622 22.67 -36.17 12.41
N GLU A 623 22.85 -35.99 11.10
CA GLU A 623 23.96 -35.21 10.54
C GLU A 623 23.98 -33.77 11.09
N ALA A 624 22.81 -33.16 11.27
CA ALA A 624 22.67 -31.82 11.86
C ALA A 624 23.22 -31.72 13.29
N ARG A 625 23.40 -32.83 14.02
CA ARG A 625 24.09 -32.84 15.34
C ARG A 625 25.60 -32.73 15.20
N LEU A 626 26.16 -33.18 14.08
CA LEU A 626 27.60 -33.19 13.80
C LEU A 626 28.11 -31.86 13.22
N VAL A 627 27.21 -31.02 12.70
CA VAL A 627 27.54 -29.75 12.03
C VAL A 627 26.89 -28.51 12.68
N ALA A 628 26.32 -28.64 13.88
CA ALA A 628 25.57 -27.58 14.57
C ALA A 628 26.45 -26.37 14.97
#